data_AF-A0A2E6LVV0-F1
#
_entry.id   AF-A0A2E6LVV0-F1
#
_cell.length_a   1.000
_cell.length_b   1.000
_cell.length_c   1.000
_cell.angle_alpha   90.00
_cell.angle_beta   90.00
_cell.angle_gamma   90.00
#
_symmetry.space_group_name_H-M   'P 1'
#
loop_
_entity.id
_entity.type
_entity.pdbx_description
1 polymer ?
#
loop_
_entity_poly.entity_id
_entity_poly.type
_entity_poly.pdbx_seq_one_letter_code
_entity_poly.pdbx_strand_id
1 'polypeptide(L)'
;MSQIWSKCVEKLEAELPSQQFNMWIRPLQAEQSGSSIILFAPNRFVRDWVNEKFVNRIQDVIREIDPDVRYEIQVNIGSANAKPAAPPKPKEPSAPANTVSNSNEPRIVTVDALGDQNPIKPDSAPDVEGRIQHKSSLNPNFTFTSFVEGKSNQLARAAASQVAANPGGSYNPLFIYGGVGLGKTHLMHAVGNHLLEKNSSAKIVYLHSERFVADMVKALQINAINEFKRYYRSVSALLIDDIQFFAGKERSQEEFFHTFNALLEGGQQMILTSDRYPKEISGVEERLKSRFGWGLTVAIEPPELETRVAILMKK
;
A
#
# COMPACT_ATOMS: atom_id res chain seq x y z
N MET A 1 5.77 -32.98 13.36
CA MET A 1 6.18 -31.67 13.90
C MET A 1 7.22 -31.92 14.97
N SER A 2 8.38 -31.27 14.90
CA SER A 2 9.46 -31.42 15.88
C SER A 2 9.06 -30.85 17.24
N GLN A 3 9.15 -31.66 18.30
CA GLN A 3 8.70 -31.32 19.66
C GLN A 3 9.41 -30.09 20.25
N ILE A 4 10.63 -29.79 19.78
CA ILE A 4 11.44 -28.63 20.16
C ILE A 4 10.89 -27.33 19.56
N TRP A 5 10.51 -27.35 18.28
CA TRP A 5 9.95 -26.17 17.61
C TRP A 5 8.64 -25.73 18.26
N SER A 6 7.75 -26.66 18.62
CA SER A 6 6.50 -26.32 19.29
C SER A 6 6.74 -25.54 20.59
N LYS A 7 7.70 -25.98 21.41
CA LYS A 7 8.08 -25.27 22.65
C LYS A 7 8.74 -23.92 22.38
N CYS A 8 9.54 -23.82 21.31
CA CYS A 8 10.14 -22.56 20.88
C CYS A 8 9.07 -21.54 20.46
N VAL A 9 8.07 -21.99 19.70
CA VAL A 9 6.94 -21.17 19.26
C VAL A 9 6.13 -20.66 20.45
N GLU A 10 5.78 -21.51 21.42
CA GLU A 10 5.05 -21.10 22.64
C GLU A 10 5.81 -20.01 23.43
N LYS A 11 7.12 -20.16 23.55
CA LYS A 11 7.95 -19.19 24.28
C LYS A 11 8.10 -17.86 23.52
N LEU A 12 8.24 -17.92 22.20
CA LEU A 12 8.26 -16.73 21.34
C LEU A 12 6.90 -16.02 21.30
N GLU A 13 5.79 -16.74 21.44
CA GLU A 13 4.44 -16.16 21.52
C GLU A 13 4.25 -15.32 22.78
N ALA A 14 4.81 -15.78 23.91
CA ALA A 14 4.74 -15.07 25.19
C ALA A 14 5.64 -13.81 25.23
N GLU A 15 6.73 -13.80 24.46
CA GLU A 15 7.70 -12.70 24.46
C GLU A 15 7.48 -11.67 23.35
N LEU A 16 6.97 -12.09 22.18
CA LEU A 16 6.80 -11.21 21.04
C LEU A 16 5.40 -10.59 21.01
N PRO A 17 5.26 -9.34 20.54
CA PRO A 17 3.95 -8.77 20.24
C PRO A 17 3.17 -9.69 19.28
N SER A 18 1.89 -9.91 19.56
CA SER A 18 1.04 -10.89 18.85
C SER A 18 1.03 -10.68 17.34
N GLN A 19 1.22 -9.44 16.87
CA GLN A 19 1.33 -9.10 15.44
C GLN A 19 2.63 -9.61 14.81
N GLN A 20 3.78 -9.44 15.48
CA GLN A 20 5.06 -9.97 14.99
C GLN A 20 5.07 -11.49 15.01
N PHE A 21 4.55 -12.09 16.08
CA PHE A 21 4.44 -13.54 16.20
C PHE A 21 3.58 -14.15 15.08
N ASN A 22 2.36 -13.63 14.87
CA ASN A 22 1.45 -14.14 13.83
C ASN A 22 1.99 -13.94 12.41
N MET A 23 2.79 -12.89 12.18
CA MET A 23 3.29 -12.55 10.85
C MET A 23 4.58 -13.29 10.48
N TRP A 24 5.49 -13.46 11.43
CA TRP A 24 6.85 -13.93 11.14
C TRP A 24 7.16 -15.33 11.67
N ILE A 25 6.58 -15.71 12.80
CA ILE A 25 6.90 -16.96 13.49
C ILE A 25 5.84 -18.03 13.22
N ARG A 26 4.56 -17.67 13.36
CA ARG A 26 3.42 -18.60 13.15
C ARG A 26 3.35 -19.25 11.76
N PRO A 27 3.66 -18.58 10.65
CA PRO A 27 3.60 -19.22 9.33
C PRO A 27 4.81 -20.11 9.03
N LEU A 28 5.82 -20.19 9.91
CA LEU A 28 6.99 -21.05 9.72
C LEU A 28 6.65 -22.49 10.05
N GLN A 29 7.03 -23.40 9.16
CA GLN A 29 7.01 -24.83 9.42
C GLN A 29 8.42 -25.29 9.74
N ALA A 30 8.60 -26.11 10.77
CA ALA A 30 9.91 -26.65 11.11
C ALA A 30 9.99 -28.15 10.82
N GLU A 31 11.12 -28.55 10.25
CA GLU A 31 11.53 -29.94 10.13
C GLU A 31 12.86 -30.12 10.87
N GLN A 32 12.90 -31.11 11.76
CA GLN A 32 14.09 -31.43 12.54
C GLN A 32 14.71 -32.71 11.97
N SER A 33 15.99 -32.63 11.61
CA SER A 33 16.78 -33.77 11.18
C SER A 33 18.07 -33.82 12.00
N GLY A 34 18.11 -34.70 13.00
CA GLY A 34 19.24 -34.82 13.94
C GLY A 34 19.53 -33.51 14.69
N SER A 35 20.73 -32.97 14.49
CA SER A 35 21.22 -31.70 15.06
C SER A 35 20.96 -30.48 14.17
N SER A 36 20.06 -30.58 13.19
CA SER A 36 19.69 -29.46 12.31
C SER A 36 18.19 -29.20 12.32
N ILE A 37 17.81 -27.93 12.42
CA ILE A 37 16.42 -27.47 12.34
C ILE A 37 16.28 -26.62 11.09
N ILE A 38 15.45 -27.08 10.16
CA ILE A 38 15.13 -26.36 8.93
C ILE A 38 13.77 -25.69 9.11
N LEU A 39 13.76 -24.36 9.03
CA LEU A 39 12.56 -23.54 9.06
C LEU A 39 12.14 -23.20 7.64
N PHE A 40 10.92 -23.57 7.27
CA PHE A 40 10.33 -23.28 5.99
C PHE A 40 9.44 -22.05 6.10
N ALA A 41 9.88 -20.98 5.45
CA ALA A 41 9.11 -19.76 5.28
C ALA A 41 8.22 -19.83 4.04
N PRO A 42 7.01 -19.23 4.09
CA PRO A 42 6.05 -19.26 2.98
C PRO A 42 6.53 -18.50 1.74
N ASN A 43 7.48 -17.58 1.90
CA ASN A 43 8.06 -16.80 0.81
C ASN A 43 9.46 -16.28 1.19
N ARG A 44 10.21 -15.81 0.20
CA ARG A 44 11.57 -15.27 0.36
C ARG A 44 11.66 -14.14 1.38
N PHE A 45 10.62 -13.30 1.46
CA PHE A 45 10.62 -12.15 2.34
C PHE A 45 10.52 -12.55 3.82
N VAL A 46 9.60 -13.46 4.17
CA VAL A 46 9.53 -14.02 5.52
C VAL A 46 10.83 -14.76 5.87
N ARG A 47 11.43 -15.49 4.91
CA ARG A 47 12.75 -16.11 5.12
C ARG A 47 13.80 -15.06 5.48
N ASP A 48 13.98 -14.04 4.63
CA ASP A 48 15.03 -13.04 4.79
C ASP A 48 14.82 -12.26 6.10
N TRP A 49 13.58 -11.92 6.44
CA TRP A 49 13.24 -11.22 7.67
C TRP A 49 13.48 -12.05 8.94
N VAL A 50 13.04 -13.32 8.93
CA VAL A 50 13.32 -14.25 10.03
C VAL A 50 14.82 -14.47 10.17
N ASN A 51 15.53 -14.60 9.05
CA ASN A 51 16.98 -14.80 9.05
C ASN A 51 17.73 -13.57 9.58
N GLU A 52 17.28 -12.35 9.27
CA GLU A 52 17.95 -11.12 9.68
C GLU A 52 17.61 -10.69 11.11
N LYS A 53 16.34 -10.84 11.52
CA LYS A 53 15.84 -10.28 12.80
C LYS A 53 15.62 -11.31 13.88
N PHE A 54 15.18 -12.52 13.53
CA PHE A 54 14.70 -13.51 14.50
C PHE A 54 15.61 -14.72 14.65
N VAL A 55 16.54 -14.99 13.72
CA VAL A 55 17.36 -16.22 13.74
C VAL A 55 18.18 -16.34 15.02
N ASN A 56 18.77 -15.22 15.46
CA ASN A 56 19.57 -15.19 16.69
C ASN A 56 18.69 -15.48 17.91
N ARG A 57 17.50 -14.85 17.99
CA ARG A 57 16.58 -15.09 19.10
C ARG A 57 16.04 -16.52 19.10
N ILE A 58 15.73 -17.07 17.94
CA ILE A 58 15.28 -18.46 17.80
C ILE A 58 16.39 -19.42 18.26
N GLN A 59 17.65 -19.17 17.90
CA GLN A 59 18.80 -19.94 18.39
C GLN A 59 18.93 -19.88 19.91
N ASP A 60 18.80 -18.69 20.50
CA ASP A 60 18.88 -18.52 21.95
C ASP A 60 17.76 -19.28 22.67
N VAL A 61 16.52 -19.15 22.21
CA VAL A 61 15.36 -19.85 22.79
C VAL A 61 15.52 -21.37 22.67
N ILE A 62 16.05 -21.88 21.56
CA ILE A 62 16.30 -23.32 21.40
C ILE A 62 17.40 -23.80 22.35
N ARG A 63 18.47 -23.03 22.55
CA ARG A 63 19.53 -23.36 23.53
C ARG A 63 19.01 -23.35 24.97
N GLU A 64 18.07 -22.47 25.29
CA GLU A 64 17.42 -22.46 26.61
C GLU A 64 16.51 -23.69 26.83
N ILE A 65 15.96 -24.26 25.75
CA ILE A 65 15.08 -25.45 25.81
C ILE A 65 15.89 -26.75 25.86
N ASP A 66 17.02 -26.81 25.15
CA ASP A 66 17.90 -27.99 25.07
C ASP A 66 19.39 -27.55 25.05
N PRO A 67 20.01 -27.36 26.22
CA PRO A 67 21.37 -26.83 26.33
C PRO A 67 22.47 -27.83 25.95
N ASP A 68 22.15 -29.13 25.88
CA ASP A 68 23.13 -30.19 25.61
C ASP A 68 23.41 -30.37 24.10
N VAL A 69 22.52 -29.86 23.23
CA VAL A 69 22.60 -30.03 21.77
C VAL A 69 22.66 -28.68 21.07
N ARG A 70 23.70 -28.49 20.24
CA ARG A 70 23.78 -27.31 19.35
C ARG A 70 23.06 -27.60 18.04
N TYR A 71 21.87 -27.04 17.90
CA TYR A 71 21.12 -27.10 16.65
C TYR A 71 21.63 -26.05 15.65
N GLU A 72 21.91 -26.48 14.42
CA GLU A 72 22.13 -25.57 13.30
C GLU A 72 20.78 -25.17 12.69
N ILE A 73 20.53 -23.87 12.55
CA ILE A 73 19.25 -23.35 12.07
C ILE A 73 19.42 -22.86 10.63
N GLN A 74 18.63 -23.43 9.72
CA GLN A 74 18.57 -23.01 8.33
C GLN A 74 17.15 -22.55 8.00
N VAL A 75 17.02 -21.41 7.32
CA VAL A 75 15.71 -20.90 6.88
C VAL A 75 15.60 -21.02 5.37
N ASN A 76 14.71 -21.88 4.90
CA ASN A 76 14.46 -22.15 3.49
C ASN A 76 13.07 -21.66 3.07
N ILE A 77 12.86 -21.50 1.76
CA ILE A 77 11.56 -21.13 1.19
C ILE A 77 10.83 -22.41 0.80
N GLY A 78 9.58 -22.57 1.21
CA GLY A 78 8.73 -23.67 0.77
C GLY A 78 7.83 -24.19 1.88
N SER A 79 7.38 -25.41 1.71
CA SER A 79 6.70 -26.19 2.74
C SER A 79 7.41 -27.53 2.83
N ALA A 80 7.42 -28.14 4.01
CA ALA A 80 8.05 -29.44 4.27
C ALA A 80 7.50 -30.60 3.40
N ASN A 81 6.49 -30.35 2.54
CA ASN A 81 5.83 -31.35 1.70
C ASN A 81 5.91 -31.14 0.17
N ALA A 82 6.79 -30.28 -0.37
CA ALA A 82 6.94 -30.13 -1.82
C ALA A 82 8.08 -31.02 -2.37
N LYS A 83 7.73 -32.08 -3.13
CA LYS A 83 8.68 -32.86 -3.95
C LYS A 83 9.45 -31.93 -4.93
N PRO A 84 10.73 -32.20 -5.25
CA PRO A 84 11.51 -31.31 -6.10
C PRO A 84 11.10 -31.46 -7.57
N ALA A 85 10.67 -30.36 -8.19
CA ALA A 85 10.50 -30.26 -9.64
C ALA A 85 11.80 -29.73 -10.27
N ALA A 86 12.27 -30.42 -11.32
CA ALA A 86 13.52 -30.18 -12.04
C ALA A 86 13.59 -28.79 -12.72
N PRO A 87 14.79 -28.24 -12.97
CA PRO A 87 14.96 -26.88 -13.49
C PRO A 87 14.69 -26.80 -15.00
N PRO A 88 14.10 -25.70 -15.52
CA PRO A 88 13.88 -25.53 -16.95
C PRO A 88 15.16 -25.00 -17.64
N LYS A 89 15.43 -25.53 -18.84
CA LYS A 89 16.55 -25.15 -19.72
C LYS A 89 16.36 -23.75 -20.34
N PRO A 90 17.45 -23.03 -20.70
CA PRO A 90 17.38 -21.71 -21.34
C PRO A 90 17.06 -21.80 -22.84
N LYS A 91 16.28 -20.86 -23.37
CA LYS A 91 16.15 -20.62 -24.83
C LYS A 91 16.95 -19.37 -25.21
N GLU A 92 17.83 -19.55 -26.18
CA GLU A 92 18.59 -18.50 -26.86
C GLU A 92 17.71 -17.69 -27.85
N PRO A 93 18.18 -16.48 -28.25
CA PRO A 93 17.39 -15.48 -28.96
C PRO A 93 17.55 -15.57 -30.48
N SER A 94 16.47 -15.25 -31.22
CA SER A 94 16.51 -15.06 -32.67
C SER A 94 15.99 -13.67 -33.08
N ALA A 95 16.79 -13.00 -33.89
CA ALA A 95 16.50 -11.83 -34.71
C ALA A 95 17.48 -11.88 -35.90
N PRO A 96 17.40 -11.03 -36.94
CA PRO A 96 16.27 -10.34 -37.59
C PRO A 96 16.32 -10.44 -39.14
N ALA A 97 15.31 -9.90 -39.85
CA ALA A 97 15.35 -9.33 -41.23
C ALA A 97 13.88 -9.14 -41.71
N ASN A 98 13.45 -8.11 -42.45
CA ASN A 98 14.11 -7.05 -43.21
C ASN A 98 13.06 -5.96 -43.58
N THR A 99 13.53 -4.71 -43.70
CA THR A 99 13.19 -3.60 -44.65
C THR A 99 11.77 -3.51 -45.27
N VAL A 100 11.13 -2.33 -45.39
CA VAL A 100 11.46 -1.26 -46.37
C VAL A 100 11.02 0.15 -45.91
N SER A 101 11.84 1.12 -46.29
CA SER A 101 11.73 2.59 -46.32
C SER A 101 10.38 3.20 -46.71
N ASN A 102 10.09 4.39 -46.16
CA ASN A 102 9.87 5.58 -47.00
C ASN A 102 10.00 6.90 -46.22
N SER A 103 10.69 7.83 -46.86
CA SER A 103 10.98 9.22 -46.53
C SER A 103 9.77 10.15 -46.69
N ASN A 104 9.61 11.13 -45.79
CA ASN A 104 9.28 12.54 -46.11
C ASN A 104 9.08 13.39 -44.84
N GLU A 105 10.06 14.24 -44.56
CA GLU A 105 9.84 15.62 -44.07
C GLU A 105 9.92 16.56 -45.30
N PRO A 106 9.55 17.87 -45.26
CA PRO A 106 9.36 18.73 -44.08
C PRO A 106 8.11 19.66 -44.14
N ARG A 107 7.80 20.36 -43.05
CA ARG A 107 7.61 21.83 -43.04
C ARG A 107 7.32 22.43 -41.67
N ILE A 108 8.10 23.47 -41.39
CA ILE A 108 8.02 24.45 -40.31
C ILE A 108 6.81 25.38 -40.56
N VAL A 109 6.03 25.68 -39.51
CA VAL A 109 5.17 26.86 -39.47
C VAL A 109 5.39 27.57 -38.14
N THR A 110 6.08 28.71 -38.23
CA THR A 110 6.18 29.77 -37.24
C THR A 110 4.86 30.53 -37.13
N VAL A 111 4.45 30.88 -35.91
CA VAL A 111 3.58 32.05 -35.66
C VAL A 111 4.03 32.74 -34.38
N ASP A 112 4.62 33.92 -34.60
CA ASP A 112 4.86 35.02 -33.67
C ASP A 112 3.56 35.44 -32.95
N ALA A 113 3.57 35.62 -31.63
CA ALA A 113 3.79 36.88 -30.90
C ALA A 113 2.57 37.82 -30.87
N LEU A 114 2.33 38.38 -29.68
CA LEU A 114 1.52 39.53 -29.22
C LEU A 114 1.00 39.12 -27.83
N GLY A 115 1.45 39.63 -26.68
CA GLY A 115 1.89 40.98 -26.36
C GLY A 115 0.85 41.58 -25.42
N ASP A 116 1.13 41.65 -24.12
CA ASP A 116 0.77 42.83 -23.33
C ASP A 116 1.54 42.90 -22.01
N GLN A 117 2.19 44.03 -21.78
CA GLN A 117 2.80 44.45 -20.53
C GLN A 117 1.97 45.62 -20.01
N ASN A 118 1.65 45.65 -18.72
CA ASN A 118 1.79 46.91 -17.98
C ASN A 118 1.99 46.68 -16.46
N PRO A 119 2.78 47.52 -15.77
CA PRO A 119 3.28 47.30 -14.41
C PRO A 119 2.51 48.09 -13.35
N ILE A 120 2.42 47.56 -12.13
CA ILE A 120 2.12 48.36 -10.92
C ILE A 120 3.07 47.94 -9.78
N LYS A 121 3.57 48.97 -9.09
CA LYS A 121 4.69 49.06 -8.13
C LYS A 121 4.45 48.37 -6.76
N PRO A 122 5.51 48.22 -5.94
CA PRO A 122 5.58 47.30 -4.81
C PRO A 122 5.19 47.96 -3.49
N ASP A 123 4.43 47.24 -2.65
CA ASP A 123 4.55 47.33 -1.19
C ASP A 123 3.67 46.27 -0.52
N SER A 124 4.27 45.14 -0.16
CA SER A 124 4.01 44.36 1.05
C SER A 124 4.89 43.10 0.97
N ALA A 125 5.90 43.00 1.85
CA ALA A 125 6.49 41.69 2.14
C ALA A 125 5.39 40.81 2.76
N PRO A 126 5.16 39.60 2.22
CA PRO A 126 5.35 38.43 3.09
C PRO A 126 5.83 37.14 2.38
N ASP A 127 6.41 36.27 3.20
CA ASP A 127 6.69 34.84 3.00
C ASP A 127 7.67 34.42 1.90
N VAL A 128 8.95 34.53 2.25
CA VAL A 128 9.99 33.63 1.76
C VAL A 128 9.76 32.24 2.39
N GLU A 129 9.10 31.35 1.65
CA GLU A 129 9.37 29.91 1.58
C GLU A 129 8.22 29.22 0.84
N GLY A 130 8.54 28.57 -0.29
CA GLY A 130 7.62 27.79 -1.13
C GLY A 130 7.13 26.50 -0.45
N ARG A 131 6.52 26.61 0.74
CA ARG A 131 5.86 25.49 1.42
C ARG A 131 4.72 25.03 0.54
N ILE A 132 4.84 23.81 0.02
CA ILE A 132 3.72 23.12 -0.60
C ILE A 132 2.63 23.04 0.48
N GLN A 133 1.59 23.88 0.37
CA GLN A 133 0.48 23.89 1.32
C GLN A 133 -0.37 22.64 1.11
N HIS A 134 -0.01 21.57 1.79
CA HIS A 134 -0.84 20.37 1.83
C HIS A 134 -1.88 20.51 2.95
N LYS A 135 -2.94 21.28 2.71
CA LYS A 135 -4.10 21.29 3.62
C LYS A 135 -4.91 20.01 3.44
N SER A 136 -5.34 19.41 4.56
CA SER A 136 -6.30 18.29 4.58
C SER A 136 -7.53 18.67 3.77
N SER A 137 -7.69 18.05 2.60
CA SER A 137 -8.73 18.39 1.62
C SER A 137 -9.93 17.44 1.77
N LEU A 138 -10.36 17.16 3.01
CA LEU A 138 -11.54 16.34 3.24
C LEU A 138 -12.80 17.17 3.00
N ASN A 139 -13.74 16.62 2.23
CA ASN A 139 -15.08 17.15 2.12
C ASN A 139 -15.90 16.82 3.39
N PRO A 140 -16.31 17.81 4.21
CA PRO A 140 -17.03 17.57 5.46
C PRO A 140 -18.44 17.01 5.24
N ASN A 141 -19.00 17.12 4.03
CA ASN A 141 -20.33 16.59 3.71
C ASN A 141 -20.31 15.07 3.46
N PHE A 142 -19.13 14.49 3.24
CA PHE A 142 -18.99 13.06 2.98
C PHE A 142 -18.78 12.32 4.30
N THR A 143 -19.88 11.92 4.95
CA THR A 143 -19.89 11.23 6.24
C THR A 143 -20.65 9.90 6.12
N PHE A 144 -20.52 9.04 7.13
CA PHE A 144 -21.27 7.78 7.18
C PHE A 144 -22.78 8.00 7.31
N THR A 145 -23.20 9.14 7.88
CA THR A 145 -24.60 9.52 8.02
C THR A 145 -25.18 10.01 6.72
N SER A 146 -24.42 10.72 5.88
CA SER A 146 -24.87 11.16 4.56
C SER A 146 -24.84 10.03 3.52
N PHE A 147 -24.00 9.01 3.69
CA PHE A 147 -23.98 7.83 2.82
C PHE A 147 -25.27 6.99 2.92
N VAL A 148 -25.88 6.64 1.78
CA VAL A 148 -27.08 5.80 1.73
C VAL A 148 -26.67 4.33 1.59
N GLU A 149 -26.99 3.53 2.60
CA GLU A 149 -26.75 2.10 2.58
C GLU A 149 -27.77 1.37 1.70
N GLY A 150 -27.28 0.39 0.95
CA GLY A 150 -28.09 -0.63 0.27
C GLY A 150 -27.30 -1.92 0.15
N LYS A 151 -27.94 -3.00 -0.32
CA LYS A 151 -27.30 -4.32 -0.45
C LYS A 151 -25.97 -4.29 -1.20
N SER A 152 -25.88 -3.47 -2.25
CA SER A 152 -24.71 -3.34 -3.14
C SER A 152 -23.50 -2.64 -2.49
N ASN A 153 -23.69 -1.95 -1.37
CA ASN A 153 -22.65 -1.16 -0.71
C ASN A 153 -22.55 -1.40 0.81
N GLN A 154 -23.42 -2.25 1.38
CA GLN A 154 -23.48 -2.56 2.80
C GLN A 154 -22.16 -3.10 3.33
N LEU A 155 -21.52 -4.04 2.61
CA LEU A 155 -20.24 -4.59 3.03
C LEU A 155 -19.14 -3.53 3.06
N ALA A 156 -19.07 -2.69 2.03
CA ALA A 156 -18.09 -1.60 1.96
C ALA A 156 -18.32 -0.56 3.06
N ARG A 157 -19.58 -0.20 3.33
CA ARG A 157 -19.94 0.72 4.42
C ARG A 157 -19.56 0.13 5.79
N ALA A 158 -19.87 -1.14 6.04
CA ALA A 158 -19.54 -1.81 7.29
C ALA A 158 -18.02 -1.91 7.51
N ALA A 159 -17.27 -2.28 6.46
CA ALA A 159 -15.81 -2.31 6.47
C ALA A 159 -15.20 -0.93 6.75
N ALA A 160 -15.68 0.11 6.05
CA ALA A 160 -15.24 1.48 6.26
C ALA A 160 -15.52 1.96 7.69
N SER A 161 -16.72 1.71 8.22
CA SER A 161 -17.07 2.02 9.61
C SER A 161 -16.16 1.30 10.61
N GLN A 162 -15.84 0.02 10.37
CA GLN A 162 -14.96 -0.76 11.25
C GLN A 162 -13.53 -0.22 11.26
N VAL A 163 -13.00 0.18 10.10
CA VAL A 163 -11.68 0.80 9.96
C VAL A 163 -11.65 2.18 10.63
N ALA A 164 -12.72 2.97 10.50
CA ALA A 164 -12.86 4.24 11.19
C ALA A 164 -12.96 4.07 12.72
N ALA A 165 -13.57 2.97 13.17
CA ALA A 165 -13.67 2.65 14.58
C ALA A 165 -12.31 2.27 15.20
N ASN A 166 -11.50 1.48 14.48
CA ASN A 166 -10.23 0.92 14.93
C ASN A 166 -9.12 1.15 13.88
N PRO A 167 -8.63 2.39 13.71
CA PRO A 167 -7.60 2.71 12.71
C PRO A 167 -6.27 2.02 13.03
N GLY A 168 -5.52 1.64 11.98
CA GLY A 168 -4.19 1.03 12.10
C GLY A 168 -4.20 -0.44 12.56
N GLY A 169 -5.39 -1.04 12.74
CA GLY A 169 -5.55 -2.45 13.12
C GLY A 169 -5.41 -3.45 11.98
N SER A 170 -6.07 -4.61 12.10
CA SER A 170 -5.97 -5.74 11.17
C SER A 170 -6.42 -5.46 9.73
N TYR A 171 -7.14 -4.35 9.51
CA TYR A 171 -7.73 -3.96 8.23
C TYR A 171 -6.98 -2.78 7.60
N ASN A 172 -5.65 -2.87 7.56
CA ASN A 172 -4.77 -1.86 6.99
C ASN A 172 -3.93 -2.47 5.85
N PRO A 173 -4.04 -1.98 4.60
CA PRO A 173 -4.91 -0.90 4.15
C PRO A 173 -6.37 -1.35 4.02
N LEU A 174 -7.28 -0.37 4.03
CA LEU A 174 -8.62 -0.53 3.49
C LEU A 174 -8.57 -0.25 1.99
N PHE A 175 -8.98 -1.20 1.18
CA PHE A 175 -9.03 -1.08 -0.28
C PHE A 175 -10.47 -1.16 -0.79
N ILE A 176 -10.98 -0.07 -1.35
CA ILE A 176 -12.36 0.04 -1.84
C ILE A 176 -12.36 0.09 -3.37
N TYR A 177 -12.98 -0.87 -4.04
CA TYR A 177 -13.02 -0.90 -5.50
C TYR A 177 -14.43 -1.00 -6.06
N GLY A 178 -14.61 -0.56 -7.30
CA GLY A 178 -15.89 -0.57 -7.99
C GLY A 178 -15.95 0.48 -9.09
N GLY A 179 -17.00 0.43 -9.92
CA GLY A 179 -17.21 1.37 -11.02
C GLY A 179 -17.28 2.86 -10.61
N VAL A 180 -17.35 3.72 -11.62
CA VAL A 180 -17.46 5.17 -11.44
C VAL A 180 -18.76 5.56 -10.72
N GLY A 181 -18.72 6.57 -9.87
CA GLY A 181 -19.92 7.12 -9.22
C GLY A 181 -20.58 6.22 -8.16
N LEU A 182 -19.95 5.11 -7.76
CA LEU A 182 -20.53 4.18 -6.77
C LEU A 182 -20.31 4.59 -5.31
N GLY A 183 -19.67 5.73 -5.05
CA GLY A 183 -19.47 6.24 -3.68
C GLY A 183 -18.17 5.81 -2.99
N LYS A 184 -17.18 5.33 -3.76
CA LYS A 184 -15.82 5.02 -3.29
C LYS A 184 -15.18 6.20 -2.53
N THR A 185 -15.09 7.35 -3.19
CA THR A 185 -14.58 8.60 -2.61
C THR A 185 -15.41 9.03 -1.40
N HIS A 186 -16.74 8.90 -1.45
CA HIS A 186 -17.59 9.24 -0.30
C HIS A 186 -17.22 8.41 0.93
N LEU A 187 -17.13 7.09 0.82
CA LEU A 187 -16.76 6.22 1.94
C LEU A 187 -15.33 6.51 2.45
N MET A 188 -14.37 6.71 1.56
CA MET A 188 -13.01 7.09 1.93
C MET A 188 -13.00 8.38 2.77
N HIS A 189 -13.71 9.41 2.32
CA HIS A 189 -13.85 10.66 3.07
C HIS A 189 -14.61 10.48 4.38
N ALA A 190 -15.63 9.64 4.42
CA ALA A 190 -16.38 9.35 5.64
C ALA A 190 -15.49 8.75 6.72
N VAL A 191 -14.57 7.85 6.36
CA VAL A 191 -13.56 7.34 7.28
C VAL A 191 -12.66 8.49 7.75
N GLY A 192 -12.12 9.30 6.83
CA GLY A 192 -11.26 10.44 7.18
C GLY A 192 -11.92 11.43 8.13
N ASN A 193 -13.16 11.83 7.85
CA ASN A 193 -13.92 12.74 8.70
C ASN A 193 -14.16 12.13 10.09
N HIS A 194 -14.51 10.85 10.17
CA HIS A 194 -14.70 10.18 11.45
C HIS A 194 -13.40 10.07 12.27
N LEU A 195 -12.25 9.91 11.61
CA LEU A 195 -10.95 9.95 12.29
C LEU A 195 -10.64 11.34 12.85
N LEU A 196 -11.01 12.43 12.16
CA LEU A 196 -10.89 13.79 12.69
C LEU A 196 -11.87 14.09 13.82
N GLU A 197 -13.08 13.52 13.78
CA GLU A 197 -14.05 13.63 14.87
C GLU A 197 -13.49 13.02 16.17
N LYS A 198 -12.82 11.86 16.07
CA LYS A 198 -12.19 11.21 17.23
C LYS A 198 -10.91 11.89 17.69
N ASN A 199 -10.12 12.39 16.76
CA ASN A 199 -8.87 13.07 17.06
C ASN A 199 -8.69 14.27 16.11
N SER A 200 -9.09 15.46 16.57
CA SER A 200 -9.01 16.68 15.78
C SER A 200 -7.58 17.15 15.49
N SER A 201 -6.58 16.59 16.17
CA SER A 201 -5.16 16.84 15.90
C SER A 201 -4.56 15.86 14.89
N ALA A 202 -5.30 14.83 14.46
CA ALA A 202 -4.80 13.83 13.52
C ALA A 202 -4.48 14.46 12.17
N LYS A 203 -3.27 14.18 11.66
CA LYS A 203 -2.85 14.67 10.34
C LYS A 203 -3.40 13.73 9.27
N ILE A 204 -4.54 14.08 8.67
CA ILE A 204 -5.14 13.31 7.59
C ILE A 204 -4.83 13.95 6.25
N VAL A 205 -4.39 13.14 5.29
CA VAL A 205 -4.04 13.59 3.95
C VAL A 205 -4.86 12.83 2.93
N TYR A 206 -5.67 13.56 2.17
CA TYR A 206 -6.42 13.07 1.02
C TYR A 206 -5.85 13.63 -0.27
N LEU A 207 -5.72 12.77 -1.28
CA LEU A 207 -5.31 13.13 -2.63
C LEU A 207 -5.66 12.04 -3.64
N HIS A 208 -5.75 12.41 -4.92
CA HIS A 208 -5.69 11.45 -6.03
C HIS A 208 -4.25 10.98 -6.25
N SER A 209 -4.07 9.77 -6.79
CA SER A 209 -2.74 9.22 -7.06
C SER A 209 -1.91 10.07 -8.04
N GLU A 210 -2.53 10.75 -9.02
CA GLU A 210 -1.82 11.67 -9.92
C GLU A 210 -1.22 12.86 -9.18
N ARG A 211 -1.89 13.35 -8.14
CA ARG A 211 -1.35 14.43 -7.31
C ARG A 211 -0.13 13.97 -6.53
N PHE A 212 -0.12 12.74 -6.02
CA PHE A 212 1.06 12.16 -5.37
C PHE A 212 2.24 12.11 -6.35
N VAL A 213 1.99 11.67 -7.59
CA VAL A 213 3.00 11.65 -8.66
C VAL A 213 3.50 13.07 -8.96
N ALA A 214 2.60 14.04 -9.13
CA ALA A 214 2.95 15.42 -9.42
C ALA A 214 3.78 16.07 -8.30
N ASP A 215 3.39 15.86 -7.04
CA ASP A 215 4.12 16.34 -5.87
C ASP A 215 5.53 15.74 -5.80
N MET A 216 5.66 14.44 -6.11
CA MET A 216 6.97 13.78 -6.16
C MET A 216 7.85 14.35 -7.27
N VAL A 217 7.32 14.50 -8.48
CA VAL A 217 8.06 15.07 -9.62
C VAL A 217 8.53 16.49 -9.29
N LYS A 218 7.65 17.31 -8.71
CA LYS A 218 7.98 18.66 -8.26
C LYS A 218 9.08 18.64 -7.20
N ALA A 219 8.98 17.77 -6.20
CA ALA A 219 9.98 17.64 -5.15
C ALA A 219 11.35 17.20 -5.70
N LEU A 220 11.39 16.34 -6.72
CA LEU A 220 12.63 15.99 -7.42
C LEU A 220 13.23 17.19 -8.17
N GLN A 221 12.41 17.98 -8.87
CA GLN A 221 12.87 19.15 -9.62
C GLN A 221 13.51 20.22 -8.73
N ILE A 222 12.97 20.42 -7.52
CA ILE A 222 13.48 21.41 -6.57
C ILE A 222 14.45 20.82 -5.53
N ASN A 223 14.90 19.57 -5.70
CA ASN A 223 15.76 18.84 -4.76
C ASN A 223 15.19 18.72 -3.32
N ALA A 224 13.87 18.73 -3.16
CA ALA A 224 13.16 18.64 -1.87
C ALA A 224 12.52 17.25 -1.62
N ILE A 225 13.09 16.17 -2.17
CA ILE A 225 12.53 14.81 -2.02
C ILE A 225 12.43 14.35 -0.56
N ASN A 226 13.34 14.83 0.30
CA ASN A 226 13.31 14.52 1.72
C ASN A 226 12.11 15.15 2.43
N GLU A 227 11.69 16.34 2.01
CA GLU A 227 10.50 17.01 2.54
C GLU A 227 9.24 16.28 2.11
N PHE A 228 9.16 15.87 0.84
CA PHE A 228 8.09 15.01 0.34
C PHE A 228 7.95 13.73 1.19
N LYS A 229 9.06 13.01 1.42
CA LYS A 229 9.08 11.79 2.25
C LYS A 229 8.60 12.08 3.67
N ARG A 230 9.17 13.08 4.32
CA ARG A 230 8.79 13.48 5.69
C ARG A 230 7.31 13.83 5.76
N TYR A 231 6.81 14.59 4.80
CA TYR A 231 5.43 15.04 4.77
C TYR A 231 4.43 13.87 4.72
N TYR A 232 4.60 12.96 3.76
CA TYR A 232 3.69 11.83 3.54
C TYR A 232 3.86 10.72 4.58
N ARG A 233 5.05 10.55 5.17
CA ARG A 233 5.31 9.52 6.19
C ARG A 233 4.96 9.97 7.61
N SER A 234 4.71 11.27 7.83
CA SER A 234 4.34 11.81 9.16
C SER A 234 2.83 11.89 9.41
N VAL A 235 2.01 11.33 8.53
CA VAL A 235 0.54 11.44 8.63
C VAL A 235 -0.01 10.46 9.65
N SER A 236 -1.21 10.70 10.16
CA SER A 236 -1.97 9.71 10.93
C SER A 236 -2.75 8.78 10.01
N ALA A 237 -3.24 9.32 8.88
CA ALA A 237 -3.92 8.56 7.85
C ALA A 237 -3.62 9.11 6.45
N LEU A 238 -3.40 8.20 5.49
CA LEU A 238 -3.19 8.50 4.08
C LEU A 238 -4.34 7.92 3.24
N LEU A 239 -5.09 8.81 2.58
CA LEU A 239 -6.27 8.49 1.77
C LEU A 239 -5.92 8.77 0.31
N ILE A 240 -5.75 7.73 -0.50
CA ILE A 240 -5.42 7.88 -1.93
C ILE A 240 -6.57 7.40 -2.80
N ASP A 241 -7.13 8.33 -3.55
CA ASP A 241 -8.16 8.04 -4.54
C ASP A 241 -7.53 7.57 -5.86
N ASP A 242 -8.24 6.69 -6.57
CA ASP A 242 -7.94 6.27 -7.94
C ASP A 242 -6.51 5.76 -8.16
N ILE A 243 -6.12 4.71 -7.43
CA ILE A 243 -4.75 4.16 -7.51
C ILE A 243 -4.38 3.58 -8.88
N GLN A 244 -5.34 3.36 -9.77
CA GLN A 244 -5.09 2.92 -11.15
C GLN A 244 -4.21 3.91 -11.93
N PHE A 245 -4.19 5.20 -11.58
CA PHE A 245 -3.36 6.18 -12.28
C PHE A 245 -1.87 6.15 -11.90
N PHE A 246 -1.46 5.28 -10.97
CA PHE A 246 -0.06 4.92 -10.81
C PHE A 246 0.50 4.11 -11.99
N ALA A 247 -0.36 3.53 -12.84
CA ALA A 247 0.04 2.68 -13.95
C ALA A 247 1.11 3.32 -14.85
N GLY A 248 2.21 2.61 -15.09
CA GLY A 248 3.32 3.08 -15.92
C GLY A 248 4.18 4.20 -15.29
N LYS A 249 3.92 4.59 -14.03
CA LYS A 249 4.71 5.60 -13.30
C LYS A 249 5.75 4.93 -12.37
N GLU A 250 6.68 4.17 -12.93
CA GLU A 250 7.61 3.28 -12.19
C GLU A 250 8.30 3.95 -11.00
N ARG A 251 8.96 5.10 -11.19
CA ARG A 251 9.62 5.82 -10.08
C ARG A 251 8.65 6.21 -8.96
N SER A 252 7.43 6.63 -9.32
CA SER A 252 6.42 7.02 -8.34
C SER A 252 5.78 5.82 -7.65
N GLN A 253 5.65 4.70 -8.34
CA GLN A 253 5.26 3.43 -7.73
C GLN A 253 6.29 2.96 -6.71
N GLU A 254 7.58 3.06 -7.03
CA GLU A 254 8.65 2.71 -6.10
C GLU A 254 8.64 3.58 -4.84
N GLU A 255 8.56 4.91 -5.00
CA GLU A 255 8.51 5.81 -3.84
C GLU A 255 7.22 5.62 -3.04
N PHE A 256 6.09 5.38 -3.70
CA PHE A 256 4.84 5.04 -3.03
C PHE A 256 4.96 3.73 -2.27
N PHE A 257 5.60 2.70 -2.82
CA PHE A 257 5.84 1.43 -2.14
C PHE A 257 6.64 1.63 -0.84
N HIS A 258 7.67 2.46 -0.85
CA HIS A 258 8.42 2.78 0.37
C HIS A 258 7.60 3.58 1.39
N THR A 259 6.81 4.54 0.91
CA THR A 259 5.90 5.31 1.77
C THR A 259 4.83 4.42 2.40
N PHE A 260 4.25 3.52 1.61
CA PHE A 260 3.28 2.53 2.05
C PHE A 260 3.84 1.64 3.17
N ASN A 261 5.05 1.11 3.00
CA ASN A 261 5.72 0.31 4.03
C ASN A 261 5.95 1.10 5.33
N ALA A 262 6.50 2.30 5.21
CA ALA A 262 6.80 3.12 6.38
C ALA A 262 5.54 3.46 7.19
N LEU A 263 4.44 3.78 6.49
CA LEU A 263 3.14 4.04 7.12
C LEU A 263 2.51 2.78 7.70
N LEU A 264 2.75 1.64 7.08
CA LEU A 264 2.21 0.40 7.58
C LEU A 264 2.92 -0.07 8.86
N GLU A 265 4.25 -0.03 8.84
CA GLU A 265 5.10 -0.41 9.96
C GLU A 265 4.91 0.53 11.16
N GLY A 266 4.65 1.81 10.92
CA GLY A 266 4.33 2.77 11.97
C GLY A 266 2.87 2.76 12.42
N GLY A 267 2.03 1.86 11.89
CA GLY A 267 0.63 1.71 12.29
C GLY A 267 -0.29 2.83 11.79
N GLN A 268 0.16 3.68 10.86
CA GLN A 268 -0.66 4.71 10.23
C GLN A 268 -1.73 4.08 9.32
N GLN A 269 -2.94 4.65 9.34
CA GLN A 269 -4.04 4.11 8.53
C GLN A 269 -3.86 4.45 7.05
N MET A 270 -4.00 3.47 6.17
CA MET A 270 -4.07 3.68 4.73
C MET A 270 -5.43 3.29 4.17
N ILE A 271 -5.99 4.13 3.30
CA ILE A 271 -7.26 3.90 2.63
C ILE A 271 -7.05 4.21 1.15
N LEU A 272 -7.38 3.25 0.31
CA LEU A 272 -7.13 3.29 -1.13
C LEU A 272 -8.41 3.02 -1.88
N THR A 273 -8.62 3.68 -3.02
CA THR A 273 -9.70 3.33 -3.94
C THR A 273 -9.18 2.98 -5.33
N SER A 274 -9.98 2.22 -6.07
CA SER A 274 -9.68 1.84 -7.45
C SER A 274 -10.96 1.61 -8.25
N ASP A 275 -10.90 1.74 -9.56
CA ASP A 275 -11.96 1.28 -10.46
C ASP A 275 -11.99 -0.25 -10.62
N ARG A 276 -10.88 -0.92 -10.29
CA ARG A 276 -10.63 -2.35 -10.51
C ARG A 276 -10.08 -3.04 -9.26
N TYR A 277 -10.21 -4.37 -9.22
CA TYR A 277 -9.60 -5.19 -8.18
C TYR A 277 -8.07 -5.14 -8.27
N PRO A 278 -7.29 -5.17 -7.16
CA PRO A 278 -5.83 -4.98 -7.19
C PRO A 278 -5.07 -5.78 -8.24
N LYS A 279 -5.39 -7.08 -8.40
CA LYS A 279 -4.71 -7.95 -9.36
C LYS A 279 -4.94 -7.52 -10.81
N GLU A 280 -6.06 -6.86 -11.09
CA GLU A 280 -6.53 -6.48 -12.44
C GLU A 280 -5.99 -5.11 -12.89
N ILE A 281 -5.29 -4.38 -12.02
CA ILE A 281 -4.75 -3.05 -12.35
C ILE A 281 -3.52 -3.20 -13.24
N SER A 282 -3.69 -2.95 -14.53
CA SER A 282 -2.59 -3.07 -15.50
C SER A 282 -1.57 -1.94 -15.30
N GLY A 283 -0.27 -2.25 -15.45
CA GLY A 283 0.80 -1.27 -15.32
C GLY A 283 1.20 -0.87 -13.89
N VAL A 284 0.58 -1.47 -12.86
CA VAL A 284 1.04 -1.39 -11.47
C VAL A 284 1.89 -2.61 -11.13
N GLU A 285 3.00 -2.40 -10.44
CA GLU A 285 3.94 -3.44 -10.02
C GLU A 285 3.28 -4.50 -9.11
N GLU A 286 3.68 -5.75 -9.30
CA GLU A 286 3.09 -6.88 -8.59
C GLU A 286 3.23 -6.77 -7.06
N ARG A 287 4.36 -6.19 -6.60
CA ARG A 287 4.57 -5.93 -5.17
C ARG A 287 3.54 -4.95 -4.60
N LEU A 288 3.15 -3.91 -5.35
CA LEU A 288 2.10 -2.99 -4.90
C LEU A 288 0.74 -3.66 -4.90
N LYS A 289 0.41 -4.44 -5.95
CA LYS A 289 -0.84 -5.21 -6.01
C LYS A 289 -1.02 -6.15 -4.82
N SER A 290 0.04 -6.86 -4.46
CA SER A 290 0.07 -7.72 -3.26
C SER A 290 -0.24 -6.91 -1.99
N ARG A 291 0.32 -5.70 -1.90
CA ARG A 291 0.12 -4.77 -0.77
C ARG A 291 -1.22 -4.05 -0.77
N PHE A 292 -1.95 -4.07 -1.86
CA PHE A 292 -3.33 -3.62 -1.86
C PHE A 292 -4.26 -4.74 -1.39
N GLY A 293 -3.96 -5.99 -1.74
CA GLY A 293 -4.81 -7.15 -1.44
C GLY A 293 -4.62 -7.79 -0.05
N TRP A 294 -3.51 -7.54 0.65
CA TRP A 294 -3.23 -8.15 1.96
C TRP A 294 -4.02 -7.55 3.14
N GLY A 295 -4.63 -6.37 2.97
CA GLY A 295 -5.50 -5.73 3.95
C GLY A 295 -6.97 -6.12 3.77
N LEU A 296 -7.89 -5.20 4.07
CA LEU A 296 -9.32 -5.42 3.84
C LEU A 296 -9.71 -4.89 2.47
N THR A 297 -10.05 -5.79 1.55
CA THR A 297 -10.52 -5.43 0.20
C THR A 297 -12.03 -5.60 0.09
N VAL A 298 -12.73 -4.53 -0.30
CA VAL A 298 -14.19 -4.52 -0.42
C VAL A 298 -14.66 -3.93 -1.74
N ALA A 299 -15.68 -4.56 -2.32
CA ALA A 299 -16.33 -4.10 -3.54
C ALA A 299 -17.49 -3.15 -3.22
N ILE A 300 -17.73 -2.19 -4.11
CA ILE A 300 -19.01 -1.49 -4.22
C ILE A 300 -19.61 -1.83 -5.58
N GLU A 301 -20.84 -2.32 -5.55
CA GLU A 301 -21.60 -2.69 -6.74
C GLU A 301 -22.67 -1.64 -7.08
N PRO A 302 -23.13 -1.59 -8.35
CA PRO A 302 -24.23 -0.73 -8.75
C PRO A 302 -25.47 -0.92 -7.87
N PRO A 303 -26.09 0.17 -7.38
CA PRO A 303 -27.24 0.09 -6.49
C PRO A 303 -28.51 -0.39 -7.18
N GLU A 304 -29.34 -1.14 -6.44
CA GLU A 304 -30.71 -1.51 -6.83
C GLU A 304 -31.60 -0.27 -6.95
N LEU A 305 -32.76 -0.41 -7.63
CA LEU A 305 -33.68 0.70 -7.89
C LEU A 305 -34.09 1.44 -6.59
N GLU A 306 -34.40 0.69 -5.54
CA GLU A 306 -34.79 1.25 -4.24
C GLU A 306 -33.69 2.13 -3.65
N THR A 307 -32.45 1.63 -3.64
CA THR A 307 -31.28 2.40 -3.15
C THR A 307 -31.00 3.62 -4.03
N ARG A 308 -31.18 3.53 -5.35
CA ARG A 308 -31.04 4.69 -6.25
C ARG A 308 -32.05 5.79 -5.94
N VAL A 309 -33.32 5.43 -5.70
CA VAL A 309 -34.36 6.38 -5.30
C VAL A 309 -34.01 7.02 -3.96
N ALA A 310 -33.57 6.24 -2.97
CA ALA A 310 -33.14 6.75 -1.68
C ALA A 310 -31.92 7.71 -1.78
N ILE A 311 -30.97 7.42 -2.67
CA ILE A 311 -29.84 8.33 -2.96
C ILE A 311 -30.33 9.66 -3.55
N LEU A 312 -31.28 9.61 -4.48
CA LEU A 312 -31.84 10.82 -5.12
C LEU A 312 -32.64 11.69 -4.14
N MET A 313 -33.36 11.07 -3.19
CA MET A 313 -34.13 11.79 -2.16
C MET A 313 -33.26 12.48 -1.10
N LYS A 314 -31.98 12.09 -1.00
CA LYS A 314 -31.04 12.58 0.01
C LYS A 314 -30.00 13.57 -0.56
N LYS A 315 -29.95 13.72 -1.88
CA LYS A 315 -29.19 14.77 -2.57
C LYS A 315 -29.92 16.10 -2.49
#